data_AF-A0A7C3AKP7-F1
#
_entry.id   AF-A0A7C3AKP7-F1
#
_cell.length_a   1.000
_cell.length_b   1.000
_cell.length_c   1.000
_cell.angle_alpha   90.00
_cell.angle_beta   90.00
_cell.angle_gamma   90.00
#
_symmetry.space_group_name_H-M   'P 1'
#
loop_
_entity.id
_entity.type
_entity.pdbx_description
1 polymer ?
#
loop_
_entity_poly.entity_id
_entity_poly.type
_entity_poly.pdbx_seq_one_letter_code
_entity_poly.pdbx_strand_id
1 'polypeptide(L)'
;MDKKLQNLLKIPTSRLEDINNVLLDPEMTVMSEFLEVVAKYGSPEEINRQAAEASKLSSLRQRVSESNPVYLKDLDWLIEQRDAGAFISVADYRRKVLGEKADRMSFDDDFAVTLEISACQYFPWVNEAAKWSIEEGSLMPGRFIKVRKMKEQEADGDLPAFAAAMQIIGASFVETLDTKGTDGSNVHLGGPETITGYFGGVGQPNEYALKWLDEYLYYYTNYGIRQVLNVNPGTVLLGYLLHRLGVDIEFKISVFMGNDNPYAALWTLIGAKLFSRDDGSSPLIGFNWSNSVNNQCMEITAEFRKSFGFEDVVRFEHHIVETWKSIVRQPYNRRDELLEIADHVANISAKHEGGDPEIDQTREHPTDILDYFRDKEEIINSGDWDHLTLNFHDKFDAINRTAWELTEKGLSFVAAQNLHR
;
A
#
# COMPACT_ATOMS: atom_id res chain seq x y z
N MET A 1 32.47 23.70 3.53
CA MET A 1 31.07 24.07 3.19
C MET A 1 30.82 25.49 3.68
N ASP A 2 30.31 26.39 2.84
CA ASP A 2 30.10 27.79 3.20
C ASP A 2 28.84 27.93 4.07
N LYS A 3 29.02 28.12 5.38
CA LYS A 3 27.93 28.34 6.35
C LYS A 3 27.04 29.51 5.95
N LYS A 4 27.53 30.48 5.17
CA LYS A 4 26.73 31.61 4.69
C LYS A 4 25.65 31.14 3.72
N LEU A 5 25.96 30.22 2.79
CA LEU A 5 24.99 29.70 1.84
C LEU A 5 23.91 28.86 2.54
N GLN A 6 24.29 28.03 3.51
CA GLN A 6 23.32 27.22 4.26
C GLN A 6 22.31 28.10 5.04
N ASN A 7 22.79 29.20 5.64
CA ASN A 7 21.91 30.11 6.37
C ASN A 7 20.86 30.79 5.47
N LEU A 8 21.08 30.89 4.15
CA LEU A 8 20.10 31.42 3.20
C LEU A 8 18.89 30.49 3.00
N LEU A 9 19.01 29.21 3.39
CA LEU A 9 17.92 28.23 3.27
C LEU A 9 16.91 28.29 4.42
N LYS A 10 17.17 29.09 5.46
CA LYS A 10 16.25 29.21 6.61
C LYS A 10 14.91 29.81 6.16
N ILE A 11 13.83 29.06 6.34
CA ILE A 11 12.46 29.56 6.09
C ILE A 11 12.07 30.53 7.23
N PRO A 12 11.72 31.80 6.93
CA PRO A 12 11.23 32.73 7.93
C PRO A 12 9.88 32.30 8.51
N THR A 13 9.65 32.51 9.80
CA THR A 13 8.38 32.20 10.47
C THR A 13 7.18 32.88 9.81
N SER A 14 7.35 34.10 9.30
CA SER A 14 6.29 34.83 8.59
C SER A 14 5.75 34.06 7.37
N ARG A 15 6.54 33.19 6.73
CA ARG A 15 6.07 32.35 5.63
C ARG A 15 5.14 31.23 6.11
N LEU A 16 5.34 30.73 7.33
CA LEU A 16 4.42 29.79 7.95
C LEU A 16 3.13 30.49 8.39
N GLU A 17 3.24 31.72 8.89
CA GLU A 17 2.07 32.57 9.19
C GLU A 17 1.25 32.86 7.91
N ASP A 18 1.90 33.18 6.79
CA ASP A 18 1.24 33.37 5.50
C ASP A 18 0.45 32.11 5.06
N ILE A 19 1.03 30.90 5.24
CA ILE A 19 0.35 29.64 4.94
C ILE A 19 -0.86 29.43 5.87
N ASN A 20 -0.70 29.65 7.17
CA ASN A 20 -1.79 29.53 8.13
C ASN A 20 -2.95 30.49 7.82
N ASN A 21 -2.64 31.71 7.39
CA ASN A 21 -3.66 32.67 6.98
C ASN A 21 -4.51 32.12 5.82
N VAL A 22 -3.91 31.43 4.85
CA VAL A 22 -4.67 30.78 3.76
C VAL A 22 -5.53 29.63 4.27
N LEU A 23 -4.99 28.77 5.15
CA LEU A 23 -5.70 27.59 5.66
C LEU A 23 -6.86 27.95 6.61
N LEU A 24 -6.78 29.09 7.29
CA LEU A 24 -7.75 29.53 8.29
C LEU A 24 -8.68 30.65 7.79
N ASP A 25 -8.52 31.12 6.56
CA ASP A 25 -9.38 32.14 5.96
C ASP A 25 -10.74 31.53 5.58
N PRO A 26 -11.85 31.96 6.22
CA PRO A 26 -13.18 31.43 5.95
C PRO A 26 -13.70 31.75 4.54
N GLU A 27 -13.13 32.76 3.86
CA GLU A 27 -13.50 33.15 2.50
C GLU A 27 -12.69 32.39 1.44
N MET A 28 -11.70 31.58 1.86
CA MET A 28 -10.85 30.82 0.96
C MET A 28 -11.61 29.60 0.41
N THR A 29 -12.07 29.69 -0.84
CA THR A 29 -12.94 28.69 -1.46
C THR A 29 -12.39 27.26 -1.38
N VAL A 30 -11.08 27.06 -1.61
CA VAL A 30 -10.48 25.72 -1.53
C VAL A 30 -10.56 25.11 -0.13
N MET A 31 -10.56 25.94 0.92
CA MET A 31 -10.68 25.49 2.30
C MET A 31 -12.15 25.31 2.71
N SER A 32 -13.04 26.21 2.28
CA SER A 32 -14.47 26.09 2.57
C SER A 32 -15.05 24.82 1.93
N GLU A 33 -14.75 24.55 0.66
CA GLU A 33 -15.22 23.35 -0.04
C GLU A 33 -14.67 22.06 0.58
N PHE A 34 -13.40 22.05 1.02
CA PHE A 34 -12.82 20.94 1.77
C PHE A 34 -13.59 20.66 3.07
N LEU A 35 -13.83 21.69 3.88
CA LEU A 35 -14.54 21.57 5.15
C LEU A 35 -16.01 21.18 4.96
N GLU A 36 -16.66 21.66 3.90
CA GLU A 36 -18.03 21.27 3.54
C GLU A 36 -18.14 19.76 3.25
N VAL A 37 -17.16 19.17 2.56
CA VAL A 37 -17.13 17.71 2.35
C VAL A 37 -16.97 16.97 3.68
N VAL A 38 -16.04 17.39 4.54
CA VAL A 38 -15.85 16.77 5.86
C VAL A 38 -17.12 16.86 6.71
N ALA A 39 -17.78 18.02 6.71
CA ALA A 39 -18.98 18.28 7.50
C ALA A 39 -20.17 17.36 7.15
N LYS A 40 -20.20 16.77 5.94
CA LYS A 40 -21.22 15.76 5.57
C LYS A 40 -21.14 14.50 6.42
N TYR A 41 -19.95 14.16 6.94
CA TYR A 41 -19.69 12.93 7.69
C TYR A 41 -19.65 13.11 9.22
N GLY A 42 -19.60 14.37 9.69
CA GLY A 42 -19.61 14.73 11.11
C GLY A 42 -18.31 15.38 11.58
N SER A 43 -18.13 15.47 12.90
CA SER A 43 -16.85 15.92 13.47
C SER A 43 -15.75 14.86 13.28
N PRO A 44 -14.46 15.22 13.33
CA PRO A 44 -13.36 14.23 13.25
C PRO A 44 -13.51 13.07 14.25
N GLU A 45 -13.96 13.35 15.47
CA GLU A 45 -14.21 12.32 16.49
C GLU A 45 -15.37 11.39 16.11
N GLU A 46 -16.43 11.93 15.50
CA GLU A 46 -17.56 11.14 15.02
C GLU A 46 -17.16 10.27 13.83
N ILE A 47 -16.37 10.82 12.91
CA ILE A 47 -15.82 10.11 11.75
C ILE A 47 -14.95 8.93 12.22
N ASN A 48 -13.99 9.16 13.12
CA ASN A 48 -13.13 8.09 13.66
C ASN A 48 -13.91 7.06 14.46
N ARG A 49 -14.92 7.47 15.24
CA ARG A 49 -15.79 6.54 15.99
C ARG A 49 -16.57 5.63 15.04
N GLN A 50 -17.14 6.18 13.96
CA GLN A 50 -17.85 5.39 12.94
C GLN A 50 -16.90 4.40 12.28
N ALA A 51 -15.73 4.86 11.85
CA ALA A 51 -14.72 4.01 11.23
C ALA A 51 -14.26 2.87 12.14
N ALA A 52 -14.00 3.15 13.43
CA ALA A 52 -13.60 2.15 14.40
C ALA A 52 -14.69 1.09 14.67
N GLU A 53 -15.97 1.48 14.63
CA GLU A 53 -17.09 0.53 14.74
C GLU A 53 -17.22 -0.33 13.48
N ALA A 54 -17.13 0.30 12.31
CA ALA A 54 -17.19 -0.36 11.01
C ALA A 54 -16.04 -1.35 10.80
N SER A 55 -14.85 -1.02 11.30
CA SER A 55 -13.67 -1.86 11.18
C SER A 55 -13.67 -3.08 12.10
N LYS A 56 -14.60 -3.23 13.04
CA LYS A 56 -14.60 -4.42 13.90
C LYS A 56 -14.83 -5.67 13.06
N LEU A 57 -14.10 -6.75 13.37
CA LEU A 57 -14.27 -8.03 12.68
C LEU A 57 -15.73 -8.51 12.69
N SER A 58 -16.48 -8.29 13.79
CA SER A 58 -17.91 -8.61 13.86
C SER A 58 -18.75 -7.81 12.85
N SER A 59 -18.47 -6.52 12.71
CA SER A 59 -19.17 -5.62 11.78
C SER A 59 -18.86 -5.99 10.33
N LEU A 60 -17.58 -6.23 10.01
CA LEU A 60 -17.15 -6.67 8.69
C LEU A 60 -17.79 -8.01 8.32
N ARG A 61 -17.77 -8.99 9.22
CA ARG A 61 -18.43 -10.29 9.00
C ARG A 61 -19.94 -10.18 8.85
N GLN A 62 -20.59 -9.29 9.60
CA GLN A 62 -22.02 -9.00 9.38
C GLN A 62 -22.25 -8.49 7.96
N ARG A 63 -21.46 -7.51 7.49
CA ARG A 63 -21.57 -7.01 6.11
C ARG A 63 -21.35 -8.12 5.08
N VAL A 64 -20.35 -8.99 5.28
CA VAL A 64 -20.13 -10.17 4.41
C VAL A 64 -21.37 -11.07 4.41
N SER A 65 -22.00 -11.31 5.55
CA SER A 65 -23.22 -12.13 5.63
C SER A 65 -24.39 -11.56 4.81
N GLU A 66 -24.46 -10.23 4.70
CA GLU A 66 -25.50 -9.51 3.99
C GLU A 66 -25.20 -9.40 2.48
N SER A 67 -23.93 -9.22 2.11
CA SER A 67 -23.51 -8.99 0.71
C SER A 67 -23.09 -10.25 -0.04
N ASN A 68 -22.34 -11.15 0.60
CA ASN A 68 -21.84 -12.39 0.00
C ASN A 68 -21.56 -13.46 1.08
N PRO A 69 -22.61 -14.19 1.53
CA PRO A 69 -22.50 -15.13 2.63
C PRO A 69 -21.60 -16.36 2.33
N VAL A 70 -21.24 -16.59 1.07
CA VAL A 70 -20.32 -17.68 0.69
C VAL A 70 -18.94 -17.46 1.32
N TYR A 71 -18.47 -16.22 1.35
CA TYR A 71 -17.16 -15.85 1.91
C TYR A 71 -17.05 -16.04 3.42
N LEU A 72 -18.16 -16.19 4.15
CA LEU A 72 -18.10 -16.49 5.59
C LEU A 72 -17.41 -17.83 5.86
N LYS A 73 -17.65 -18.84 5.02
CA LYS A 73 -17.04 -20.16 5.18
C LYS A 73 -15.53 -20.10 5.03
N ASP A 74 -15.06 -19.30 4.09
CA ASP A 74 -13.63 -19.11 3.86
C ASP A 74 -12.97 -18.33 5.02
N LEU A 75 -13.65 -17.31 5.54
CA LEU A 75 -13.17 -16.58 6.72
C LEU A 75 -13.14 -17.47 7.98
N ASP A 76 -14.15 -18.33 8.15
CA ASP A 76 -14.18 -19.32 9.23
C ASP A 76 -13.04 -20.33 9.09
N TRP A 77 -12.82 -20.84 7.89
CA TRP A 77 -11.70 -21.72 7.62
C TRP A 77 -10.36 -21.05 7.91
N LEU A 78 -10.14 -19.79 7.52
CA LEU A 78 -8.91 -19.05 7.84
C LEU A 78 -8.69 -18.91 9.35
N ILE A 79 -9.75 -18.63 10.12
CA ILE A 79 -9.69 -18.57 11.59
C ILE A 79 -9.33 -19.94 12.16
N GLU A 80 -9.96 -21.01 11.69
CA GLU A 80 -9.68 -22.37 12.12
C GLU A 80 -8.22 -22.76 11.86
N GLN A 81 -7.69 -22.48 10.66
CA GLN A 81 -6.29 -22.80 10.34
C GLN A 81 -5.29 -21.99 11.16
N ARG A 82 -5.58 -20.71 11.39
CA ARG A 82 -4.77 -19.85 12.27
C ARG A 82 -4.74 -20.40 13.69
N ASP A 83 -5.92 -20.68 14.26
CA ASP A 83 -6.04 -21.11 15.66
C ASP A 83 -5.49 -22.52 15.87
N ALA A 84 -5.48 -23.36 14.84
CA ALA A 84 -4.81 -24.66 14.82
C ALA A 84 -3.27 -24.58 14.71
N GLY A 85 -2.70 -23.40 14.41
CA GLY A 85 -1.26 -23.25 14.15
C GLY A 85 -0.82 -23.99 12.87
N ALA A 86 -1.67 -24.02 11.85
CA ALA A 86 -1.42 -24.80 10.62
C ALA A 86 -0.32 -24.19 9.73
N PHE A 87 0.00 -22.91 9.92
CA PHE A 87 1.02 -22.21 9.14
C PHE A 87 2.40 -22.45 9.74
N ILE A 88 3.43 -22.48 8.89
CA ILE A 88 4.82 -22.62 9.34
C ILE A 88 5.20 -21.46 10.27
N SER A 89 5.82 -21.76 11.41
CA SER A 89 6.37 -20.75 12.31
C SER A 89 7.57 -20.05 11.67
N VAL A 90 7.88 -18.79 12.03
CA VAL A 90 9.11 -18.12 11.54
C VAL A 90 10.37 -18.92 11.90
N ALA A 91 10.40 -19.55 13.08
CA ALA A 91 11.53 -20.36 13.51
C ALA A 91 11.71 -21.61 12.62
N ASP A 92 10.63 -22.32 12.31
CA ASP A 92 10.68 -23.50 11.45
C ASP A 92 10.94 -23.13 9.99
N TYR A 93 10.44 -21.97 9.52
CA TYR A 93 10.79 -21.44 8.22
C TYR A 93 12.29 -21.16 8.12
N ARG A 94 12.89 -20.48 9.12
CA ARG A 94 14.34 -20.23 9.16
C ARG A 94 15.14 -21.54 9.16
N ARG A 95 14.69 -22.57 9.89
CA ARG A 95 15.28 -23.92 9.86
C ARG A 95 15.10 -24.63 8.51
N LYS A 96 13.96 -24.46 7.84
CA LYS A 96 13.70 -24.98 6.49
C LYS A 96 14.71 -24.42 5.49
N VAL A 97 15.07 -23.14 5.61
CA VAL A 97 16.06 -22.47 4.75
C VAL A 97 17.50 -22.86 5.10
N LEU A 98 17.89 -22.74 6.37
CA LEU A 98 19.30 -22.78 6.80
C LEU A 98 19.73 -24.10 7.46
N GLY A 99 18.79 -25.02 7.74
CA GLY A 99 19.00 -26.18 8.59
C GLY A 99 19.38 -25.79 10.03
N GLU A 100 20.26 -26.58 10.66
CA GLU A 100 20.74 -26.34 12.04
C GLU A 100 21.49 -25.01 12.22
N LYS A 101 21.91 -24.34 11.12
CA LYS A 101 22.56 -23.03 11.23
C LYS A 101 21.62 -21.97 11.79
N ALA A 102 20.31 -22.10 11.53
CA ALA A 102 19.30 -21.16 12.04
C ALA A 102 19.35 -21.00 13.57
N ASP A 103 19.63 -22.09 14.30
CA ASP A 103 19.66 -22.10 15.77
C ASP A 103 20.86 -21.34 16.38
N ARG A 104 21.83 -20.96 15.54
CA ARG A 104 23.09 -20.30 15.97
C ARG A 104 23.26 -18.91 15.35
N MET A 105 22.35 -18.53 14.46
CA MET A 105 22.35 -17.22 13.80
C MET A 105 21.47 -16.25 14.57
N SER A 106 21.91 -15.00 14.61
CA SER A 106 21.06 -13.86 14.99
C SER A 106 20.44 -13.27 13.74
N PHE A 107 19.19 -12.83 13.85
CA PHE A 107 18.49 -12.12 12.80
C PHE A 107 18.26 -10.69 13.28
N ASP A 108 18.56 -9.72 12.42
CA ASP A 108 18.37 -8.31 12.76
C ASP A 108 16.91 -7.90 12.56
N ASP A 109 16.15 -7.92 13.65
CA ASP A 109 14.73 -7.60 13.64
C ASP A 109 14.48 -6.07 13.58
N ASP A 110 15.49 -5.22 13.86
CA ASP A 110 15.35 -3.76 13.76
C ASP A 110 15.20 -3.29 12.31
N PHE A 111 15.73 -4.08 11.36
CA PHE A 111 15.62 -3.83 9.92
C PHE A 111 14.71 -4.82 9.20
N ALA A 112 13.80 -5.48 9.92
CA ALA A 112 12.91 -6.49 9.33
C ALA A 112 12.16 -5.93 8.10
N VAL A 113 12.37 -6.57 6.94
CA VAL A 113 11.76 -6.14 5.68
C VAL A 113 10.32 -6.61 5.61
N THR A 114 9.38 -5.69 5.42
CA THR A 114 7.97 -6.05 5.24
C THR A 114 7.77 -6.79 3.91
N LEU A 115 7.24 -8.01 3.96
CA LEU A 115 6.86 -8.74 2.75
C LEU A 115 5.55 -8.16 2.22
N GLU A 116 5.59 -7.55 1.03
CA GLU A 116 4.45 -6.88 0.41
C GLU A 116 4.08 -7.49 -0.94
N ILE A 117 2.81 -7.91 -1.04
CA ILE A 117 2.19 -8.31 -2.29
C ILE A 117 1.32 -7.19 -2.83
N SER A 118 1.49 -6.84 -4.08
CA SER A 118 0.65 -5.87 -4.75
C SER A 118 -0.37 -6.54 -5.67
N ALA A 119 -1.47 -5.84 -5.98
CA ALA A 119 -2.59 -6.35 -6.76
C ALA A 119 -3.10 -7.74 -6.34
N CYS A 120 -3.34 -7.93 -5.04
CA CYS A 120 -4.17 -9.03 -4.55
C CYS A 120 -5.65 -8.61 -4.67
N GLN A 121 -6.20 -8.71 -5.88
CA GLN A 121 -7.45 -8.03 -6.25
C GLN A 121 -8.73 -8.66 -5.69
N TYR A 122 -8.69 -9.94 -5.34
CA TYR A 122 -9.89 -10.70 -4.96
C TYR A 122 -9.65 -11.47 -3.67
N PHE A 123 -10.60 -11.41 -2.74
CA PHE A 123 -10.57 -12.17 -1.48
C PHE A 123 -10.29 -13.67 -1.67
N PRO A 124 -10.86 -14.37 -2.68
CA PRO A 124 -10.50 -15.77 -2.95
C PRO A 124 -9.00 -16.03 -3.09
N TRP A 125 -8.22 -15.10 -3.65
CA TRP A 125 -6.77 -15.26 -3.79
C TRP A 125 -6.04 -15.25 -2.44
N VAL A 126 -6.59 -14.59 -1.41
CA VAL A 126 -6.06 -14.70 -0.04
C VAL A 126 -6.20 -16.12 0.50
N ASN A 127 -7.32 -16.78 0.21
CA ASN A 127 -7.54 -18.17 0.62
C ASN A 127 -6.65 -19.15 -0.15
N GLU A 128 -6.48 -18.94 -1.46
CA GLU A 128 -5.56 -19.75 -2.26
C GLU A 128 -4.12 -19.62 -1.75
N ALA A 129 -3.64 -18.39 -1.50
CA ALA A 129 -2.33 -18.17 -0.89
C ALA A 129 -2.20 -18.81 0.51
N ALA A 130 -3.26 -18.79 1.32
CA ALA A 130 -3.26 -19.42 2.64
C ALA A 130 -3.16 -20.96 2.55
N LYS A 131 -3.92 -21.59 1.64
CA LYS A 131 -3.84 -23.04 1.40
C LYS A 131 -2.44 -23.44 0.93
N TRP A 132 -1.90 -22.70 -0.05
CA TRP A 132 -0.55 -22.89 -0.55
C TRP A 132 0.48 -22.74 0.58
N SER A 133 0.34 -21.71 1.42
CA SER A 133 1.25 -21.47 2.55
C SER A 133 1.32 -22.65 3.52
N ILE A 134 0.16 -23.29 3.79
CA ILE A 134 0.07 -24.46 4.65
C ILE A 134 0.69 -25.69 3.95
N GLU A 135 0.36 -25.92 2.68
CA GLU A 135 0.82 -27.08 1.92
C GLU A 135 2.34 -27.06 1.70
N GLU A 136 2.87 -25.92 1.25
CA GLU A 136 4.28 -25.78 0.88
C GLU A 136 5.15 -25.30 2.05
N GLY A 137 4.56 -24.90 3.18
CA GLY A 137 5.30 -24.25 4.28
C GLY A 137 5.92 -22.93 3.82
N SER A 138 5.12 -22.09 3.18
CA SER A 138 5.46 -20.74 2.72
C SER A 138 4.89 -19.68 3.66
N LEU A 139 5.38 -18.45 3.53
CA LEU A 139 4.96 -17.31 4.34
C LEU A 139 3.86 -16.52 3.64
N MET A 140 2.83 -16.17 4.40
CA MET A 140 1.84 -15.16 4.01
C MET A 140 2.42 -13.75 4.22
N PRO A 141 2.29 -12.83 3.27
CA PRO A 141 2.90 -11.51 3.37
C PRO A 141 2.29 -10.67 4.50
N GLY A 142 3.07 -9.75 5.07
CA GLY A 142 2.61 -8.82 6.11
C GLY A 142 1.82 -7.62 5.57
N ARG A 143 1.84 -7.42 4.25
CA ARG A 143 1.19 -6.28 3.59
C ARG A 143 0.62 -6.63 2.22
N PHE A 144 -0.59 -6.15 1.96
CA PHE A 144 -1.33 -6.38 0.71
C PHE A 144 -1.77 -5.06 0.08
N ILE A 145 -1.59 -4.91 -1.23
CA ILE A 145 -2.13 -3.77 -1.97
C ILE A 145 -3.22 -4.26 -2.90
N LYS A 146 -4.33 -3.52 -2.91
CA LYS A 146 -5.48 -3.77 -3.77
C LYS A 146 -5.74 -2.54 -4.63
N VAL A 147 -5.79 -2.76 -5.94
CA VAL A 147 -5.90 -1.71 -6.96
C VAL A 147 -7.25 -1.77 -7.71
N ARG A 148 -8.10 -2.73 -7.31
CA ARG A 148 -9.44 -3.01 -7.83
C ARG A 148 -10.44 -1.89 -7.51
N LYS A 149 -11.45 -1.73 -8.36
CA LYS A 149 -12.49 -0.69 -8.22
C LYS A 149 -13.30 -0.86 -6.93
N MET A 150 -13.37 0.17 -6.09
CA MET A 150 -14.00 0.11 -4.77
C MET A 150 -15.49 -0.26 -4.85
N LYS A 151 -16.23 0.35 -5.79
CA LYS A 151 -17.65 0.04 -5.98
C LYS A 151 -17.90 -1.40 -6.40
N GLU A 152 -17.00 -1.96 -7.21
CA GLU A 152 -17.12 -3.36 -7.64
C GLU A 152 -16.88 -4.31 -6.46
N GLN A 153 -15.86 -4.01 -5.64
CA GLN A 153 -15.56 -4.77 -4.42
C GLN A 153 -16.68 -4.70 -3.38
N GLU A 154 -17.31 -3.53 -3.24
CA GLU A 154 -18.45 -3.33 -2.35
C GLU A 154 -19.66 -4.13 -2.81
N ALA A 155 -19.97 -4.08 -4.11
CA ALA A 155 -21.12 -4.74 -4.71
C ALA A 155 -21.06 -6.27 -4.64
N ASP A 156 -19.87 -6.87 -4.82
CA ASP A 156 -19.70 -8.34 -4.76
C ASP A 156 -19.34 -8.88 -3.38
N GLY A 157 -19.33 -8.02 -2.35
CA GLY A 157 -19.05 -8.37 -0.97
C GLY A 157 -17.59 -8.69 -0.67
N ASP A 158 -16.69 -8.46 -1.62
CA ASP A 158 -15.26 -8.72 -1.49
C ASP A 158 -14.58 -7.71 -0.56
N LEU A 159 -15.00 -6.43 -0.57
CA LEU A 159 -14.43 -5.37 0.27
C LEU A 159 -14.44 -5.74 1.77
N PRO A 160 -15.59 -6.03 2.41
CA PRO A 160 -15.62 -6.41 3.82
C PRO A 160 -14.98 -7.79 4.09
N ALA A 161 -15.01 -8.72 3.13
CA ALA A 161 -14.38 -10.03 3.28
C ALA A 161 -12.85 -9.92 3.30
N PHE A 162 -12.28 -9.15 2.38
CA PHE A 162 -10.85 -8.88 2.32
C PHE A 162 -10.38 -8.16 3.58
N ALA A 163 -11.06 -7.10 4.01
CA ALA A 163 -10.73 -6.39 5.25
C ALA A 163 -10.77 -7.30 6.49
N ALA A 164 -11.76 -8.20 6.58
CA ALA A 164 -11.84 -9.19 7.65
C ALA A 164 -10.67 -10.18 7.60
N ALA A 165 -10.31 -10.66 6.40
CA ALA A 165 -9.18 -11.58 6.20
C ALA A 165 -7.86 -10.96 6.68
N MET A 166 -7.60 -9.70 6.35
CA MET A 166 -6.40 -8.98 6.78
C MET A 166 -6.29 -8.90 8.31
N GLN A 167 -7.39 -8.69 9.02
CA GLN A 167 -7.41 -8.73 10.49
C GLN A 167 -7.16 -10.13 11.04
N ILE A 168 -7.76 -11.16 10.42
CA ILE A 168 -7.59 -12.55 10.83
C ILE A 168 -6.12 -12.95 10.76
N ILE A 169 -5.46 -12.65 9.64
CA ILE A 169 -4.05 -13.02 9.40
C ILE A 169 -3.04 -12.06 10.05
N GLY A 170 -3.47 -10.86 10.44
CA GLY A 170 -2.60 -9.85 11.04
C GLY A 170 -1.69 -9.18 10.00
N ALA A 171 -2.27 -8.79 8.86
CA ALA A 171 -1.58 -8.06 7.79
C ALA A 171 -2.19 -6.67 7.61
N SER A 172 -1.36 -5.72 7.14
CA SER A 172 -1.84 -4.42 6.70
C SER A 172 -2.31 -4.48 5.26
N PHE A 173 -3.22 -3.59 4.86
CA PHE A 173 -3.63 -3.50 3.47
C PHE A 173 -3.94 -2.07 3.05
N VAL A 174 -3.87 -1.84 1.75
CA VAL A 174 -4.18 -0.55 1.11
C VAL A 174 -5.21 -0.78 0.01
N GLU A 175 -6.25 0.04 0.00
CA GLU A 175 -7.23 0.11 -1.07
C GLU A 175 -6.93 1.23 -2.06
N THR A 176 -7.52 1.17 -3.25
CA THR A 176 -7.37 2.22 -4.26
C THR A 176 -8.72 2.76 -4.68
N LEU A 177 -9.02 4.00 -4.28
CA LEU A 177 -10.27 4.69 -4.59
C LEU A 177 -10.51 4.82 -6.11
N ASP A 178 -11.79 4.84 -6.50
CA ASP A 178 -12.25 4.91 -7.90
C ASP A 178 -12.01 6.30 -8.50
N THR A 179 -12.01 7.35 -7.68
CA THR A 179 -11.71 8.75 -8.01
C THR A 179 -10.24 9.02 -8.35
N LYS A 180 -9.62 8.10 -9.10
CA LYS A 180 -8.27 8.18 -9.67
C LYS A 180 -8.25 8.57 -11.15
N GLY A 181 -9.41 8.94 -11.73
CA GLY A 181 -9.54 9.41 -13.11
C GLY A 181 -9.59 8.32 -14.18
N THR A 182 -9.69 7.06 -13.77
CA THR A 182 -9.82 5.88 -14.65
C THR A 182 -11.22 5.25 -14.58
N ASP A 183 -12.18 5.96 -13.97
CA ASP A 183 -13.58 5.59 -13.76
C ASP A 183 -14.49 5.96 -14.95
N GLY A 184 -13.89 6.29 -16.11
CA GLY A 184 -14.61 6.72 -17.32
C GLY A 184 -14.93 8.22 -17.37
N SER A 185 -14.51 8.99 -16.37
CA SER A 185 -14.76 10.44 -16.28
C SER A 185 -13.83 11.31 -17.12
N ASN A 186 -12.66 10.78 -17.47
CA ASN A 186 -11.66 11.52 -18.22
C ASN A 186 -12.00 11.49 -19.71
N VAL A 187 -12.42 12.63 -20.25
CA VAL A 187 -12.78 12.85 -21.66
C VAL A 187 -11.62 12.61 -22.64
N HIS A 188 -10.40 12.47 -22.15
CA HIS A 188 -9.19 12.20 -22.94
C HIS A 188 -8.73 10.72 -22.86
N LEU A 189 -9.34 9.88 -22.03
CA LEU A 189 -9.02 8.45 -22.00
C LEU A 189 -9.57 7.75 -23.26
N GLY A 190 -8.67 7.11 -24.01
CA GLY A 190 -9.01 6.32 -25.20
C GLY A 190 -8.95 4.80 -24.98
N GLY A 191 -8.53 4.34 -23.81
CA GLY A 191 -8.29 2.93 -23.48
C GLY A 191 -7.12 2.74 -22.50
N PRO A 192 -6.87 1.50 -22.02
CA PRO A 192 -5.76 1.16 -21.10
C PRO A 192 -4.38 1.59 -21.61
N GLU A 193 -4.16 1.59 -22.92
CA GLU A 193 -2.90 1.97 -23.57
C GLU A 193 -2.53 3.43 -23.33
N THR A 194 -3.52 4.25 -22.99
CA THR A 194 -3.36 5.67 -22.73
C THR A 194 -3.23 5.98 -21.24
N ILE A 195 -3.48 5.02 -20.35
CA ILE A 195 -3.58 5.21 -18.89
C ILE A 195 -2.30 5.76 -18.25
N THR A 196 -1.14 5.36 -18.78
CA THR A 196 0.19 5.76 -18.27
C THR A 196 0.48 7.24 -18.50
N GLY A 197 -0.19 7.89 -19.46
CA GLY A 197 -0.14 9.34 -19.65
C GLY A 197 -1.08 10.13 -18.74
N TYR A 198 -1.94 9.46 -17.95
CA TYR A 198 -3.04 10.11 -17.22
C TYR A 198 -3.05 9.86 -15.72
N PHE A 199 -2.48 8.74 -15.26
CA PHE A 199 -2.26 8.48 -13.85
C PHE A 199 -1.31 9.56 -13.29
N GLY A 200 -1.55 10.04 -12.06
CA GLY A 200 -0.75 11.12 -11.47
C GLY A 200 -1.40 12.52 -11.51
N GLY A 201 -2.64 12.62 -11.98
CA GLY A 201 -3.42 13.87 -12.00
C GLY A 201 -3.40 14.63 -13.33
N VAL A 202 -2.56 14.21 -14.30
CA VAL A 202 -2.43 14.90 -15.61
C VAL A 202 -3.75 14.95 -16.38
N GLY A 203 -4.53 13.87 -16.34
CA GLY A 203 -5.83 13.77 -17.02
C GLY A 203 -7.05 13.86 -16.08
N GLN A 204 -6.85 14.08 -14.78
CA GLN A 204 -7.98 14.04 -13.84
C GLN A 204 -8.84 15.31 -13.96
N PRO A 205 -10.18 15.18 -13.96
CA PRO A 205 -11.04 16.36 -13.91
C PRO A 205 -10.83 17.17 -12.63
N ASN A 206 -11.00 18.49 -12.71
CA ASN A 206 -10.58 19.43 -11.66
C ASN A 206 -11.24 19.17 -10.30
N GLU A 207 -12.46 18.65 -10.27
CA GLU A 207 -13.22 18.39 -9.04
C GLU A 207 -12.86 17.06 -8.35
N TYR A 208 -11.97 16.25 -8.94
CA TYR A 208 -11.69 14.90 -8.44
C TYR A 208 -11.01 14.87 -7.08
N ALA A 209 -10.29 15.92 -6.69
CA ALA A 209 -9.70 15.99 -5.36
C ALA A 209 -10.78 15.94 -4.26
N LEU A 210 -11.86 16.71 -4.40
CA LEU A 210 -12.95 16.71 -3.42
C LEU A 210 -13.83 15.45 -3.53
N LYS A 211 -14.00 14.88 -4.73
CA LYS A 211 -14.65 13.56 -4.90
C LYS A 211 -13.85 12.45 -4.22
N TRP A 212 -12.52 12.50 -4.29
CA TRP A 212 -11.63 11.56 -3.59
C TRP A 212 -11.78 11.67 -2.08
N LEU A 213 -11.88 12.89 -1.55
CA LEU A 213 -12.13 13.10 -0.13
C LEU A 213 -13.49 12.54 0.30
N ASP A 214 -14.54 12.80 -0.48
CA ASP A 214 -15.89 12.30 -0.23
C ASP A 214 -15.93 10.76 -0.28
N GLU A 215 -15.33 10.16 -1.31
CA GLU A 215 -15.22 8.71 -1.46
C GLU A 215 -14.41 8.07 -0.31
N TYR A 216 -13.28 8.69 0.07
CA TYR A 216 -12.48 8.23 1.21
C TYR A 216 -13.32 8.19 2.49
N LEU A 217 -14.00 9.30 2.81
CA LEU A 217 -14.81 9.40 4.03
C LEU A 217 -15.96 8.40 4.03
N TYR A 218 -16.57 8.11 2.87
CA TYR A 218 -17.56 7.05 2.73
C TYR A 218 -16.99 5.68 3.14
N TYR A 219 -15.89 5.23 2.54
CA TYR A 219 -15.33 3.92 2.83
C TYR A 219 -14.68 3.82 4.21
N TYR A 220 -14.10 4.92 4.69
CA TYR A 220 -13.56 5.01 6.04
C TYR A 220 -14.66 4.83 7.09
N THR A 221 -15.76 5.59 6.98
CA THR A 221 -16.85 5.54 7.98
C THR A 221 -17.72 4.28 7.88
N ASN A 222 -17.92 3.73 6.68
CA ASN A 222 -18.80 2.57 6.49
C ASN A 222 -18.09 1.22 6.61
N TYR A 223 -16.82 1.14 6.23
CA TYR A 223 -16.07 -0.12 6.16
C TYR A 223 -14.77 -0.10 6.99
N GLY A 224 -14.41 1.04 7.58
CA GLY A 224 -13.17 1.14 8.36
C GLY A 224 -11.90 1.13 7.49
N ILE A 225 -12.00 1.47 6.20
CA ILE A 225 -10.87 1.46 5.27
C ILE A 225 -9.92 2.62 5.58
N ARG A 226 -8.86 2.32 6.31
CA ARG A 226 -7.92 3.32 6.84
C ARG A 226 -6.88 3.77 5.82
N GLN A 227 -6.30 2.84 5.07
CA GLN A 227 -5.17 3.09 4.18
C GLN A 227 -5.60 3.11 2.71
N VAL A 228 -5.31 4.20 2.00
CA VAL A 228 -5.60 4.33 0.57
C VAL A 228 -4.38 4.70 -0.27
N LEU A 229 -4.39 4.30 -1.54
CA LEU A 229 -3.39 4.74 -2.52
C LEU A 229 -3.67 6.19 -2.93
N ASN A 230 -2.63 7.02 -2.87
CA ASN A 230 -2.68 8.42 -3.25
C ASN A 230 -1.78 8.67 -4.46
N VAL A 231 -2.30 9.42 -5.44
CA VAL A 231 -1.75 9.40 -6.80
C VAL A 231 -1.32 10.78 -7.30
N ASN A 232 -1.86 11.88 -6.75
CA ASN A 232 -1.55 13.23 -7.22
C ASN A 232 -1.33 14.20 -6.03
N PRO A 233 -0.68 15.35 -6.26
CA PRO A 233 -0.37 16.31 -5.20
C PRO A 233 -1.59 16.90 -4.47
N GLY A 234 -2.71 17.08 -5.18
CA GLY A 234 -3.94 17.64 -4.61
C GLY A 234 -4.55 16.73 -3.55
N THR A 235 -4.75 15.45 -3.88
CA THR A 235 -5.28 14.45 -2.95
C THR A 235 -4.27 14.12 -1.84
N VAL A 236 -2.96 14.24 -2.09
CA VAL A 236 -1.93 14.17 -1.04
C VAL A 236 -2.09 15.31 -0.02
N LEU A 237 -2.28 16.55 -0.48
CA LEU A 237 -2.55 17.67 0.42
C LEU A 237 -3.85 17.48 1.20
N LEU A 238 -4.93 17.04 0.56
CA LEU A 238 -6.20 16.77 1.25
C LEU A 238 -6.05 15.69 2.33
N GLY A 239 -5.28 14.64 2.07
CA GLY A 239 -4.95 13.63 3.08
C GLY A 239 -4.18 14.22 4.27
N TYR A 240 -3.22 15.12 4.03
CA TYR A 240 -2.51 15.83 5.10
C TYR A 240 -3.43 16.73 5.91
N LEU A 241 -4.30 17.50 5.26
CA LEU A 241 -5.27 18.38 5.93
C LEU A 241 -6.27 17.57 6.77
N LEU A 242 -6.78 16.47 6.24
CA LEU A 242 -7.72 15.59 6.92
C LEU A 242 -7.10 14.95 8.17
N HIS A 243 -5.85 14.49 8.07
CA HIS A 243 -5.10 14.01 9.23
C HIS A 243 -4.90 15.11 10.26
N ARG A 244 -4.47 16.30 9.83
CA ARG A 244 -4.24 17.43 10.73
C ARG A 244 -5.51 17.87 11.45
N LEU A 245 -6.67 17.75 10.80
CA LEU A 245 -7.98 18.06 11.37
C LEU A 245 -8.40 17.09 12.48
N GLY A 246 -7.90 15.85 12.46
CA GLY A 246 -8.13 14.86 13.50
C GLY A 246 -8.67 13.51 13.02
N VAL A 247 -8.92 13.33 11.72
CA VAL A 247 -9.37 12.04 11.16
C VAL A 247 -8.17 11.11 10.97
N ASP A 248 -8.26 9.85 11.38
CA ASP A 248 -7.12 8.90 11.38
C ASP A 248 -6.89 8.25 10.00
N ILE A 249 -6.80 9.09 8.97
CA ILE A 249 -6.45 8.68 7.61
C ILE A 249 -5.00 8.24 7.52
N GLU A 250 -4.79 7.20 6.72
CA GLU A 250 -3.47 6.79 6.24
C GLU A 250 -3.50 6.66 4.72
N PHE A 251 -2.38 6.97 4.08
CA PHE A 251 -2.20 6.76 2.66
C PHE A 251 -0.76 6.37 2.33
N LYS A 252 -0.62 5.70 1.19
CA LYS A 252 0.67 5.53 0.52
C LYS A 252 0.69 6.29 -0.79
N ILE A 253 1.88 6.71 -1.22
CA ILE A 253 2.06 7.33 -2.52
C ILE A 253 2.24 6.27 -3.61
N SER A 254 1.70 6.52 -4.79
CA SER A 254 1.87 5.67 -5.96
C SER A 254 3.21 5.88 -6.66
N VAL A 255 3.72 4.82 -7.30
CA VAL A 255 4.92 4.88 -8.16
C VAL A 255 4.76 5.91 -9.28
N PHE A 256 3.53 6.06 -9.79
CA PHE A 256 3.19 7.02 -10.83
C PHE A 256 3.31 8.49 -10.40
N MET A 257 3.44 8.79 -9.09
CA MET A 257 3.75 10.15 -8.64
C MET A 257 5.20 10.56 -8.95
N GLY A 258 6.07 9.58 -9.26
CA GLY A 258 7.40 9.87 -9.81
C GLY A 258 8.42 10.37 -8.78
N ASN A 259 8.39 9.87 -7.55
CA ASN A 259 9.46 10.15 -6.58
C ASN A 259 10.73 9.40 -6.98
N ASP A 260 11.58 10.03 -7.79
CA ASP A 260 12.70 9.41 -8.50
C ASP A 260 14.09 9.79 -7.96
N ASN A 261 14.15 10.71 -7.00
CA ASN A 261 15.39 11.18 -6.40
C ASN A 261 15.19 11.71 -4.96
N PRO A 262 16.27 11.91 -4.17
CA PRO A 262 16.14 12.34 -2.78
C PRO A 262 15.51 13.72 -2.60
N TYR A 263 15.58 14.62 -3.59
CA TYR A 263 14.96 15.95 -3.51
C TYR A 263 13.45 15.90 -3.71
N ALA A 264 12.97 15.02 -4.59
CA ALA A 264 11.54 14.73 -4.72
C ALA A 264 11.00 14.16 -3.40
N ALA A 265 11.73 13.22 -2.80
CA ALA A 265 11.38 12.67 -1.50
C ALA A 265 11.44 13.71 -0.37
N LEU A 266 12.47 14.56 -0.35
CA LEU A 266 12.60 15.66 0.62
C LEU A 266 11.40 16.61 0.54
N TRP A 267 10.99 17.02 -0.67
CA TRP A 267 9.82 17.88 -0.86
C TRP A 267 8.54 17.23 -0.32
N THR A 268 8.32 15.95 -0.63
CA THR A 268 7.17 15.19 -0.14
C THR A 268 7.17 15.06 1.39
N LEU A 269 8.33 14.77 2.01
CA LEU A 269 8.44 14.65 3.46
C LEU A 269 8.36 15.99 4.20
N ILE A 270 8.76 17.11 3.58
CA ILE A 270 8.51 18.45 4.13
C ILE A 270 7.01 18.70 4.26
N GLY A 271 6.22 18.34 3.24
CA GLY A 271 4.76 18.40 3.30
C GLY A 271 4.20 17.55 4.45
N ALA A 272 4.63 16.30 4.54
CA ALA A 272 4.25 15.40 5.64
C ALA A 272 4.59 15.99 7.02
N LYS A 273 5.75 16.64 7.16
CA LYS A 273 6.20 17.26 8.42
C LYS A 273 5.43 18.52 8.78
N LEU A 274 5.05 19.33 7.79
CA LEU A 274 4.27 20.54 8.01
C LEU A 274 2.89 20.24 8.64
N PHE A 275 2.31 19.10 8.29
CA PHE A 275 0.97 18.68 8.72
C PHE A 275 0.95 17.49 9.68
N SER A 276 2.10 17.04 10.19
CA SER A 276 2.16 15.99 11.22
C SER A 276 1.47 16.45 12.50
N ARG A 277 0.93 15.51 13.27
CA ARG A 277 0.36 15.79 14.59
C ARG A 277 1.46 15.89 15.66
N ASP A 278 1.07 16.38 16.84
CA ASP A 278 1.99 16.58 17.97
C ASP A 278 2.57 15.27 18.52
N ASP A 279 1.89 14.15 18.27
CA ASP A 279 2.37 12.79 18.57
C ASP A 279 3.42 12.27 17.56
N GLY A 280 3.78 13.07 16.55
CA GLY A 280 4.74 12.72 15.51
C GLY A 280 4.16 11.93 14.33
N SER A 281 2.87 11.57 14.37
CA SER A 281 2.22 10.81 13.30
C SER A 281 2.01 11.64 12.04
N SER A 282 1.99 10.95 10.89
CA SER A 282 1.68 11.48 9.57
C SER A 282 0.74 10.52 8.86
N PRO A 283 -0.16 10.98 7.97
CA PRO A 283 -0.98 10.06 7.19
C PRO A 283 -0.17 9.40 6.08
N LEU A 284 0.98 9.95 5.69
CA LEU A 284 1.89 9.28 4.75
C LEU A 284 2.59 8.12 5.46
N ILE A 285 2.13 6.90 5.23
CA ILE A 285 2.68 5.69 5.85
C ILE A 285 3.49 4.81 4.88
N GLY A 286 3.33 5.02 3.58
CA GLY A 286 3.98 4.26 2.52
C GLY A 286 4.51 5.17 1.43
N PHE A 287 5.80 5.08 1.15
CA PHE A 287 6.50 5.88 0.17
C PHE A 287 7.00 4.97 -0.94
N ASN A 288 6.22 4.89 -2.02
CA ASN A 288 6.61 4.12 -3.19
C ASN A 288 7.61 4.91 -4.02
N TRP A 289 8.76 4.29 -4.27
CA TRP A 289 9.80 4.85 -5.10
C TRP A 289 9.49 4.71 -6.58
N SER A 290 10.00 5.61 -7.41
CA SER A 290 10.05 5.38 -8.86
C SER A 290 10.90 4.15 -9.19
N ASN A 291 10.57 3.44 -10.25
CA ASN A 291 11.35 2.29 -10.73
C ASN A 291 12.78 2.65 -11.20
N SER A 292 13.13 3.93 -11.28
CA SER A 292 14.47 4.42 -11.64
C SER A 292 15.40 4.71 -10.47
N VAL A 293 14.92 4.64 -9.22
CA VAL A 293 15.78 4.92 -8.04
C VAL A 293 16.89 3.88 -7.91
N ASN A 294 17.86 4.12 -7.03
CA ASN A 294 18.87 3.15 -6.62
C ASN A 294 19.03 3.16 -5.08
N ASN A 295 19.86 2.25 -4.54
CA ASN A 295 20.15 2.15 -3.12
C ASN A 295 20.63 3.47 -2.50
N GLN A 296 21.55 4.17 -3.18
CA GLN A 296 22.05 5.48 -2.72
C GLN A 296 20.92 6.51 -2.54
N CYS A 297 19.90 6.51 -3.40
CA CYS A 297 18.74 7.39 -3.27
C CYS A 297 17.97 7.10 -1.97
N MET A 298 17.76 5.81 -1.66
CA MET A 298 17.07 5.38 -0.44
C MET A 298 17.88 5.71 0.81
N GLU A 299 19.19 5.46 0.80
CA GLU A 299 20.12 5.78 1.90
C GLU A 299 20.11 7.27 2.23
N ILE A 300 20.32 8.15 1.23
CA ILE A 300 20.29 9.61 1.42
C ILE A 300 18.92 10.05 1.98
N THR A 301 17.84 9.44 1.50
CA THR A 301 16.49 9.76 1.98
C THR A 301 16.27 9.31 3.41
N ALA A 302 16.83 8.16 3.80
CA ALA A 302 16.75 7.65 5.17
C ALA A 302 17.33 8.66 6.18
N GLU A 303 18.40 9.38 5.83
CA GLU A 303 19.03 10.39 6.69
C GLU A 303 18.05 11.49 7.14
N PHE A 304 17.37 12.14 6.17
CA PHE A 304 16.44 13.21 6.51
C PHE A 304 15.06 12.69 6.93
N ARG A 305 14.62 11.51 6.46
CA ARG A 305 13.44 10.81 6.99
C ARG A 305 13.59 10.60 8.49
N LYS A 306 14.74 10.08 8.94
CA LYS A 306 15.06 9.92 10.36
C LYS A 306 15.12 11.27 11.08
N SER A 307 15.78 12.27 10.49
CA SER A 307 15.88 13.62 11.07
C SER A 307 14.52 14.31 11.27
N PHE A 308 13.53 13.99 10.44
CA PHE A 308 12.14 14.46 10.62
C PHE A 308 11.32 13.65 11.62
N GLY A 309 11.85 12.54 12.14
CA GLY A 309 11.16 11.62 13.05
C GLY A 309 10.23 10.64 12.33
N PHE A 310 10.49 10.33 11.05
CA PHE A 310 9.63 9.50 10.21
C PHE A 310 10.21 8.12 9.88
N GLU A 311 11.29 7.70 10.54
CA GLU A 311 11.93 6.39 10.32
C GLU A 311 10.92 5.24 10.49
N ASP A 312 10.13 5.26 11.57
CA ASP A 312 9.10 4.25 11.86
C ASP A 312 7.71 4.60 11.28
N VAL A 313 7.52 5.82 10.76
CA VAL A 313 6.23 6.31 10.26
C VAL A 313 6.10 6.07 8.76
N VAL A 314 7.11 6.45 7.99
CA VAL A 314 7.08 6.42 6.51
C VAL A 314 7.90 5.23 6.02
N ARG A 315 7.21 4.15 5.65
CA ARG A 315 7.85 2.96 5.09
C ARG A 315 8.29 3.21 3.66
N PHE A 316 9.53 2.87 3.32
CA PHE A 316 9.97 2.83 1.92
C PHE A 316 9.41 1.58 1.27
N GLU A 317 8.59 1.73 0.25
CA GLU A 317 8.05 0.61 -0.51
C GLU A 317 8.88 0.47 -1.79
N HIS A 318 9.70 -0.57 -1.83
CA HIS A 318 10.69 -0.82 -2.87
C HIS A 318 10.22 -1.95 -3.78
N HIS A 319 10.05 -1.66 -5.06
CA HIS A 319 9.70 -2.66 -6.06
C HIS A 319 10.85 -3.64 -6.31
N ILE A 320 10.63 -4.90 -5.95
CA ILE A 320 11.60 -5.99 -6.15
C ILE A 320 11.40 -6.61 -7.51
N VAL A 321 10.17 -6.98 -7.84
CA VAL A 321 9.76 -7.45 -9.16
C VAL A 321 8.57 -6.62 -9.64
N GLU A 322 8.54 -6.37 -10.94
CA GLU A 322 7.51 -5.57 -11.59
C GLU A 322 6.72 -6.38 -12.61
N THR A 323 5.54 -5.89 -13.01
CA THR A 323 4.76 -6.56 -14.07
C THR A 323 5.59 -6.68 -15.35
N TRP A 324 5.44 -7.79 -16.06
CA TRP A 324 6.21 -8.07 -17.27
C TRP A 324 5.96 -7.02 -18.36
N LYS A 325 4.72 -6.56 -18.50
CA LYS A 325 4.31 -5.59 -19.51
C LYS A 325 4.06 -4.20 -18.92
N SER A 326 4.17 -3.21 -19.81
CA SER A 326 3.53 -1.89 -19.71
C SER A 326 4.03 -0.89 -18.65
N ILE A 327 4.96 -1.25 -17.75
CA ILE A 327 5.49 -0.31 -16.73
C ILE A 327 7.01 -0.13 -16.72
N VAL A 328 7.80 -1.20 -16.89
CA VAL A 328 9.28 -1.15 -16.84
C VAL A 328 9.94 -1.91 -17.98
N ARG A 329 11.26 -1.70 -18.14
CA ARG A 329 12.10 -2.56 -18.97
C ARG A 329 12.40 -3.86 -18.22
N GLN A 330 12.29 -4.97 -18.91
CA GLN A 330 12.57 -6.30 -18.39
C GLN A 330 13.96 -6.82 -18.82
N PRO A 331 14.62 -7.71 -18.07
CA PRO A 331 14.17 -8.26 -16.77
C PRO A 331 14.28 -7.21 -15.65
N TYR A 332 13.27 -7.13 -14.80
CA TYR A 332 13.24 -6.27 -13.61
C TYR A 332 13.15 -7.16 -12.35
N ASN A 333 14.31 -7.41 -11.75
CA ASN A 333 14.42 -8.05 -10.44
C ASN A 333 15.52 -7.32 -9.65
N ARG A 334 15.14 -6.71 -8.53
CA ARG A 334 15.99 -5.85 -7.68
C ARG A 334 16.21 -6.46 -6.29
N ARG A 335 16.08 -7.78 -6.17
CA ARG A 335 16.27 -8.48 -4.90
C ARG A 335 17.69 -8.31 -4.36
N ASP A 336 18.71 -8.39 -5.21
CA ASP A 336 20.09 -8.12 -4.82
C ASP A 336 20.24 -6.70 -4.23
N GLU A 337 19.61 -5.71 -4.85
CA GLU A 337 19.63 -4.32 -4.35
C GLU A 337 19.00 -4.21 -2.97
N LEU A 338 17.86 -4.87 -2.74
CA LEU A 338 17.24 -4.96 -1.41
C LEU A 338 18.20 -5.56 -0.37
N LEU A 339 18.86 -6.67 -0.70
CA LEU A 339 19.78 -7.36 0.23
C LEU A 339 20.99 -6.51 0.62
N GLU A 340 21.39 -5.55 -0.24
CA GLU A 340 22.51 -4.63 0.05
C GLU A 340 22.15 -3.53 1.06
N ILE A 341 20.88 -3.16 1.20
CA ILE A 341 20.46 -2.05 2.08
C ILE A 341 19.64 -2.48 3.30
N ALA A 342 19.12 -3.70 3.30
CA ALA A 342 18.22 -4.21 4.32
C ALA A 342 18.88 -4.45 5.70
N ASP A 343 20.18 -4.24 5.85
CA ASP A 343 20.90 -4.30 7.14
C ASP A 343 21.14 -2.92 7.79
N HIS A 344 20.81 -1.81 7.10
CA HIS A 344 21.07 -0.46 7.63
C HIS A 344 20.04 0.60 7.25
N VAL A 345 19.10 0.31 6.34
CA VAL A 345 17.96 1.18 6.03
C VAL A 345 16.69 0.57 6.63
N ALA A 346 16.21 1.16 7.72
CA ALA A 346 15.04 0.66 8.45
C ALA A 346 13.71 0.87 7.70
N ASN A 347 12.68 0.11 8.10
CA ASN A 347 11.31 0.27 7.64
C ASN A 347 11.18 0.27 6.10
N ILE A 348 11.64 -0.82 5.48
CA ILE A 348 11.49 -1.12 4.05
C ILE A 348 10.39 -2.17 3.86
N SER A 349 9.63 -2.01 2.79
CA SER A 349 8.73 -3.02 2.21
C SER A 349 9.35 -3.57 0.92
N ALA A 350 9.45 -4.89 0.82
CA ALA A 350 9.79 -5.58 -0.43
C ALA A 350 8.50 -5.86 -1.21
N LYS A 351 8.22 -5.01 -2.20
CA LYS A 351 6.97 -5.00 -2.95
C LYS A 351 7.09 -5.79 -4.25
N HIS A 352 6.13 -6.68 -4.49
CA HIS A 352 6.11 -7.54 -5.67
C HIS A 352 4.83 -7.29 -6.48
N GLU A 353 4.98 -6.84 -7.73
CA GLU A 353 3.87 -6.53 -8.66
C GLU A 353 3.71 -7.60 -9.76
N GLY A 354 4.79 -8.35 -10.04
CA GLY A 354 4.82 -9.48 -10.97
C GLY A 354 5.43 -10.74 -10.36
N GLY A 355 5.59 -11.77 -11.18
CA GLY A 355 6.40 -12.94 -10.82
C GLY A 355 7.89 -12.72 -11.09
N ASP A 356 8.72 -13.71 -10.78
CA ASP A 356 10.13 -13.65 -11.18
C ASP A 356 10.25 -13.62 -12.72
N PRO A 357 11.10 -12.75 -13.30
CA PRO A 357 11.14 -12.52 -14.75
C PRO A 357 11.30 -13.77 -15.62
N GLU A 358 12.06 -14.77 -15.17
CA GLU A 358 12.27 -16.04 -15.88
C GLU A 358 11.03 -16.94 -15.95
N ILE A 359 10.07 -16.72 -15.04
CA ILE A 359 8.77 -17.41 -15.02
C ILE A 359 7.73 -16.58 -15.77
N ASP A 360 7.57 -15.31 -15.37
CA ASP A 360 6.49 -14.44 -15.83
C ASP A 360 6.49 -14.29 -17.38
N GLN A 361 7.68 -14.15 -17.97
CA GLN A 361 7.84 -14.02 -19.43
C GLN A 361 7.36 -15.23 -20.23
N THR A 362 7.26 -16.40 -19.59
CA THR A 362 6.89 -17.67 -20.23
C THR A 362 5.39 -17.96 -20.13
N ARG A 363 4.64 -17.16 -19.36
CA ARG A 363 3.20 -17.30 -19.22
C ARG A 363 2.51 -16.98 -20.55
N GLU A 364 1.41 -17.68 -20.80
CA GLU A 364 0.53 -17.37 -21.94
C GLU A 364 -0.01 -15.95 -21.85
N HIS A 365 -0.38 -15.54 -20.64
CA HIS A 365 -0.69 -14.17 -20.27
C HIS A 365 0.29 -13.72 -19.17
N PRO A 366 1.43 -13.12 -19.54
CA PRO A 366 2.34 -12.50 -18.59
C PRO A 366 1.67 -11.33 -17.87
N THR A 367 2.13 -11.04 -16.66
CA THR A 367 1.57 -9.95 -15.87
C THR A 367 1.62 -8.61 -16.62
N ASP A 368 0.52 -7.87 -16.54
CA ASP A 368 0.40 -6.54 -17.11
C ASP A 368 -0.20 -5.59 -16.07
N ILE A 369 0.44 -4.44 -15.85
CA ILE A 369 -0.11 -3.40 -14.95
C ILE A 369 -1.50 -2.94 -15.41
N LEU A 370 -1.80 -3.06 -16.71
CA LEU A 370 -3.07 -2.66 -17.30
C LEU A 370 -4.23 -3.57 -16.85
N ASP A 371 -3.95 -4.82 -16.43
CA ASP A 371 -4.99 -5.72 -15.93
C ASP A 371 -5.63 -5.21 -14.63
N TYR A 372 -4.97 -4.31 -13.90
CA TYR A 372 -5.47 -3.79 -12.63
C TYR A 372 -6.69 -2.89 -12.82
N PHE A 373 -6.95 -2.44 -14.04
CA PHE A 373 -8.02 -1.52 -14.40
C PHE A 373 -9.20 -2.20 -15.09
N ARG A 374 -9.09 -3.51 -15.34
CA ARG A 374 -10.14 -4.32 -15.96
C ARG A 374 -11.25 -4.62 -14.97
N ASP A 375 -12.47 -4.72 -15.49
CA ASP A 375 -13.62 -5.17 -14.70
C ASP A 375 -13.55 -6.68 -14.51
N LYS A 376 -13.94 -7.18 -13.33
CA LYS A 376 -13.94 -8.61 -13.02
C LYS A 376 -14.82 -9.39 -13.99
N GLU A 377 -15.99 -8.85 -14.35
CA GLU A 377 -16.87 -9.49 -15.32
C GLU A 377 -16.23 -9.61 -16.71
N GLU A 378 -15.49 -8.59 -17.13
CA GLU A 378 -14.76 -8.61 -18.41
C GLU A 378 -13.62 -9.63 -18.39
N ILE A 379 -12.87 -9.72 -17.29
CA ILE A 379 -11.84 -10.75 -17.07
C ILE A 379 -12.43 -12.16 -17.14
N ILE A 380 -13.59 -12.40 -16.52
CA ILE A 380 -14.24 -13.71 -16.55
C ILE A 380 -14.73 -14.03 -17.97
N ASN A 381 -15.36 -13.08 -18.65
CA ASN A 381 -15.94 -13.27 -19.98
C ASN A 381 -14.88 -13.46 -21.08
N SER A 382 -13.70 -12.84 -20.92
CA SER A 382 -12.56 -13.03 -21.82
C SER A 382 -11.84 -14.36 -21.62
N GLY A 383 -12.05 -15.03 -20.47
CA GLY A 383 -11.37 -16.28 -20.12
C GLY A 383 -10.04 -16.08 -19.37
N ASP A 384 -9.71 -14.85 -18.98
CA ASP A 384 -8.41 -14.51 -18.39
C ASP A 384 -8.34 -14.78 -16.88
N TRP A 385 -9.44 -15.19 -16.23
CA TRP A 385 -9.50 -15.40 -14.78
C TRP A 385 -8.42 -16.37 -14.26
N ASP A 386 -8.24 -17.51 -14.92
CA ASP A 386 -7.26 -18.52 -14.52
C ASP A 386 -5.82 -18.04 -14.76
N HIS A 387 -5.61 -17.26 -15.82
CA HIS A 387 -4.32 -16.63 -16.10
C HIS A 387 -3.93 -15.61 -15.03
N LEU A 388 -4.86 -14.73 -14.63
CA LEU A 388 -4.63 -13.73 -13.59
C LEU A 388 -4.45 -14.39 -12.21
N THR A 389 -5.13 -15.50 -11.95
CA THR A 389 -4.92 -16.31 -10.74
C THR A 389 -3.51 -16.92 -10.74
N LEU A 390 -3.05 -17.46 -11.86
CA LEU A 390 -1.68 -17.97 -12.00
C LEU A 390 -0.63 -16.86 -11.83
N ASN A 391 -0.86 -15.69 -12.39
CA ASN A 391 -0.01 -14.52 -12.19
C ASN A 391 0.08 -14.12 -10.70
N PHE A 392 -1.03 -14.21 -9.96
CA PHE A 392 -1.03 -14.00 -8.51
C PHE A 392 -0.17 -15.05 -7.78
N HIS A 393 -0.25 -16.32 -8.15
CA HIS A 393 0.60 -17.38 -7.59
C HIS A 393 2.10 -17.12 -7.86
N ASP A 394 2.46 -16.73 -9.08
CA ASP A 394 3.86 -16.43 -9.42
C ASP A 394 4.45 -15.28 -8.58
N LYS A 395 3.62 -14.27 -8.29
CA LYS A 395 3.96 -13.16 -7.42
C LYS A 395 4.11 -13.60 -5.97
N PHE A 396 3.23 -14.48 -5.50
CA PHE A 396 3.31 -15.07 -4.17
C PHE A 396 4.59 -15.92 -3.99
N ASP A 397 4.99 -16.66 -5.02
CA ASP A 397 6.26 -17.38 -5.07
C ASP A 397 7.47 -16.42 -5.05
N ALA A 398 7.43 -15.34 -5.85
CA ALA A 398 8.49 -14.33 -5.89
C ALA A 398 8.73 -13.67 -4.52
N ILE A 399 7.67 -13.41 -3.75
CA ILE A 399 7.77 -12.93 -2.36
C ILE A 399 8.47 -13.94 -1.46
N ASN A 400 8.10 -15.21 -1.59
CA ASN A 400 8.69 -16.27 -0.77
C ASN A 400 10.16 -16.53 -1.12
N ARG A 401 10.57 -16.31 -2.38
CA ARG A 401 11.99 -16.28 -2.78
C ARG A 401 12.73 -15.11 -2.12
N THR A 402 12.13 -13.92 -2.07
CA THR A 402 12.71 -12.79 -1.34
C THR A 402 12.88 -13.09 0.15
N ALA A 403 11.88 -13.70 0.80
CA ALA A 403 11.98 -14.10 2.21
C ALA A 403 13.06 -15.17 2.44
N TRP A 404 13.23 -16.09 1.49
CA TRP A 404 14.27 -17.11 1.51
C TRP A 404 15.67 -16.47 1.47
N GLU A 405 15.91 -15.57 0.52
CA GLU A 405 17.21 -14.92 0.35
C GLU A 405 17.56 -13.98 1.52
N LEU A 406 16.57 -13.25 2.07
CA LEU A 406 16.75 -12.49 3.31
C LEU A 406 17.21 -13.41 4.46
N THR A 407 16.56 -14.57 4.59
CA THR A 407 16.89 -15.57 5.62
C THR A 407 18.30 -16.11 5.44
N GLU A 408 18.73 -16.43 4.20
CA GLU A 408 20.09 -16.90 3.91
C GLU A 408 21.17 -15.88 4.32
N LYS A 409 20.84 -14.58 4.29
CA LYS A 409 21.73 -13.48 4.71
C LYS A 409 21.64 -13.16 6.20
N GLY A 410 20.78 -13.84 6.97
CA GLY A 410 20.55 -13.52 8.38
C GLY A 410 19.73 -12.23 8.58
N LEU A 411 19.03 -11.77 7.55
CA LEU A 411 18.15 -10.61 7.61
C LEU A 411 16.74 -11.06 8.00
N SER A 412 16.03 -10.20 8.72
CA SER A 412 14.67 -10.48 9.16
C SER A 412 13.60 -9.95 8.20
N PHE A 413 12.37 -10.38 8.40
CA PHE A 413 11.22 -10.01 7.58
C PHE A 413 9.95 -9.92 8.41
N VAL A 414 8.97 -9.17 7.92
CA VAL A 414 7.62 -9.09 8.50
C VAL A 414 6.63 -9.82 7.59
N ALA A 415 6.16 -10.97 8.06
CA ALA A 415 5.06 -11.76 7.49
C ALA A 415 3.74 -11.48 8.23
N ALA A 416 2.65 -12.14 7.84
CA ALA A 416 1.35 -12.04 8.51
C ALA A 416 1.44 -12.45 10.00
N GLN A 417 1.29 -11.47 10.90
CA GLN A 417 1.74 -11.58 12.30
C GLN A 417 0.89 -12.54 13.16
N ASN A 418 -0.30 -12.90 12.71
CA ASN A 418 -1.15 -13.84 13.43
C ASN A 418 -0.96 -15.29 12.96
N LEU A 419 -0.24 -15.53 11.86
CA LEU A 419 -0.12 -16.86 11.26
C LEU A 419 1.19 -17.57 11.62
N HIS A 420 2.33 -16.86 11.61
CA HIS A 420 3.66 -17.47 11.65
C HIS A 420 4.32 -17.44 13.04
N ARG A 421 3.58 -17.89 14.06
CA ARG A 421 3.98 -17.79 15.47
C ARG A 421 4.82 -18.95 15.98
#